data_AF-A0A7C2NRK5-F1
#
_entry.id   AF-A0A7C2NRK5-F1
#
_cell.length_a   1.000
_cell.length_b   1.000
_cell.length_c   1.000
_cell.angle_alpha   90.00
_cell.angle_beta   90.00
_cell.angle_gamma   90.00
#
_symmetry.space_group_name_H-M   'P 1'
#
loop_
_entity.id
_entity.type
_entity.pdbx_description
1 polymer ?
#
loop_
_entity_poly.entity_id
_entity_poly.type
_entity_poly.pdbx_seq_one_letter_code
_entity_poly.pdbx_strand_id
1 'polypeptide(L)'
;MKLVEEYAGVGSLRLRDRTLGAIPYRISRFQGMAASGLPIPGLHRIEGTVEIENAAALVGANVTLELEDGRSLKLTVADEHGRVLAEGHGPRHGCGCC
;
A
#
# COMPACT_ATOMS: atom_id res chain seq x y z
N MET A 1 -10.81 10.69 -5.61
CA MET A 1 -9.44 10.33 -6.02
C MET A 1 -9.48 9.74 -7.43
N LYS A 2 -8.35 9.69 -8.14
CA LYS A 2 -8.22 9.13 -9.49
C LYS A 2 -7.28 7.91 -9.45
N LEU A 3 -7.67 6.79 -10.06
CA LEU A 3 -6.77 5.66 -10.28
C LEU A 3 -5.67 6.09 -11.25
N VAL A 4 -4.42 5.99 -10.82
CA VAL A 4 -3.24 6.39 -11.63
C VAL A 4 -2.38 5.20 -12.03
N GLU A 5 -2.43 4.12 -11.27
CA GLU A 5 -1.61 2.93 -11.48
C GLU A 5 -2.34 1.69 -10.99
N GLU A 6 -2.20 0.59 -11.72
CA GLU A 6 -2.55 -0.74 -11.27
C GLU A 6 -1.43 -1.70 -11.64
N TYR A 7 -1.05 -2.54 -10.69
CA TYR A 7 -0.02 -3.54 -10.83
C TYR A 7 -0.47 -4.87 -10.26
N ALA A 8 -0.07 -5.95 -10.92
CA ALA A 8 -0.21 -7.30 -10.42
C ALA A 8 1.04 -8.08 -10.79
N GLY A 9 1.43 -9.02 -9.94
CA GLY A 9 2.65 -9.80 -10.13
C GLY A 9 2.99 -10.62 -8.90
N VAL A 10 4.24 -11.01 -8.79
CA VAL A 10 4.76 -11.75 -7.63
C VAL A 10 5.87 -10.93 -7.00
N GLY A 11 5.65 -10.46 -5.77
CA GLY A 11 6.56 -9.56 -5.05
C GLY A 11 7.07 -10.20 -3.77
N SER A 12 8.16 -9.67 -3.21
CA SER A 12 8.65 -10.14 -1.91
C SER A 12 8.01 -9.34 -0.79
N LEU A 13 7.36 -10.03 0.15
CA LEU A 13 6.79 -9.38 1.33
C LEU A 13 7.76 -9.44 2.51
N ARG A 14 7.98 -8.29 3.14
CA ARG A 14 8.81 -8.13 4.34
C ARG A 14 7.99 -7.59 5.49
N LEU A 15 8.12 -8.23 6.64
CA LEU A 15 7.56 -7.80 7.91
C LEU A 15 8.71 -7.50 8.86
N ARG A 16 8.90 -6.21 9.21
CA ARG A 16 10.09 -5.74 9.96
C ARG A 16 11.37 -6.24 9.28
N ASP A 17 12.18 -7.04 9.98
CA ASP A 17 13.44 -7.61 9.50
C ASP A 17 13.28 -9.01 8.86
N ARG A 18 12.06 -9.55 8.78
CA ARG A 18 11.80 -10.89 8.23
C ARG A 18 11.17 -10.81 6.85
N THR A 19 11.78 -11.46 5.87
CA THR A 19 11.13 -11.73 4.58
C THR A 19 10.20 -12.93 4.72
N LEU A 20 8.92 -12.73 4.39
CA LEU A 20 7.89 -13.78 4.41
C LEU A 20 7.95 -14.64 3.15
N GLY A 21 8.42 -14.08 2.03
CA GLY A 21 8.64 -14.79 0.78
C GLY A 21 8.07 -14.05 -0.41
N ALA A 22 8.16 -14.69 -1.58
CA ALA A 22 7.55 -14.23 -2.81
C ALA A 22 6.05 -14.59 -2.81
N ILE A 23 5.18 -13.59 -2.95
CA ILE A 23 3.73 -13.75 -2.93
C ILE A 23 3.07 -13.02 -4.10
N PRO A 24 1.99 -13.58 -4.67
CA PRO A 24 1.14 -12.85 -5.59
C PRO A 24 0.56 -11.58 -4.95
N TYR A 25 0.48 -10.51 -5.72
CA TYR A 25 -0.15 -9.27 -5.32
C TYR A 25 -0.99 -8.66 -6.43
N ARG A 26 -1.97 -7.85 -6.03
CA ARG A 26 -2.65 -6.89 -6.91
C ARG A 26 -2.82 -5.58 -6.16
N ILE A 27 -2.23 -4.52 -6.68
CA ILE A 27 -2.19 -3.21 -6.04
C ILE A 27 -2.70 -2.14 -7.01
N SER A 28 -3.60 -1.30 -6.53
CA SER A 28 -4.12 -0.13 -7.21
C SER A 28 -3.68 1.13 -6.45
N ARG A 29 -3.14 2.11 -7.16
CA ARG A 29 -2.72 3.40 -6.61
C ARG A 29 -3.61 4.51 -7.12
N PHE A 30 -4.14 5.26 -6.17
CA PHE A 30 -5.03 6.38 -6.36
C PHE A 30 -4.33 7.67 -5.96
N GLN A 31 -4.51 8.71 -6.76
CA GLN A 31 -4.00 10.06 -6.54
C GLN A 31 -5.17 10.99 -6.19
N GLY A 32 -5.01 11.78 -5.14
CA GLY A 32 -5.91 12.89 -4.83
C GLY A 32 -5.79 13.98 -5.90
N MET A 33 -6.93 14.47 -6.39
CA MET A 33 -7.00 15.51 -7.41
C MET A 33 -7.74 16.71 -6.84
N ALA A 34 -7.24 17.91 -7.07
CA ALA A 34 -7.95 19.15 -6.75
C ALA A 34 -9.08 19.41 -7.77
N ALA A 35 -9.99 20.34 -7.46
CA ALA A 35 -11.04 20.76 -8.39
C ALA A 35 -10.48 21.31 -9.72
N SER A 36 -9.24 21.83 -9.70
CA SER A 36 -8.50 22.26 -10.89
C SER A 36 -8.05 21.12 -11.80
N GLY A 37 -8.20 19.85 -11.38
CA GLY A 37 -7.66 18.70 -12.09
C GLY A 37 -6.16 18.46 -11.89
N LEU A 38 -5.50 19.22 -11.02
CA LEU A 38 -4.10 19.01 -10.64
C LEU A 38 -3.97 17.99 -9.50
N PRO A 39 -2.90 17.17 -9.46
CA PRO A 39 -2.65 16.25 -8.36
C PRO A 39 -2.34 17.02 -7.08
N ILE A 40 -2.95 16.61 -5.96
CA ILE A 40 -2.65 17.13 -4.62
C ILE A 40 -1.40 16.41 -4.10
N PRO A 41 -0.26 17.10 -3.90
CA PRO A 41 0.97 16.46 -3.45
C PRO A 41 0.74 15.69 -2.14
N GLY A 42 1.31 14.48 -2.04
CA GLY A 42 1.21 13.64 -0.85
C GLY A 42 -0.18 13.08 -0.52
N LEU A 43 -1.25 13.47 -1.23
CA LEU A 43 -2.58 12.89 -1.07
C LEU A 43 -2.71 11.70 -2.01
N HIS A 44 -2.49 10.50 -1.51
CA HIS A 44 -2.59 9.27 -2.29
C HIS A 44 -3.19 8.15 -1.44
N ARG A 45 -3.76 7.16 -2.11
CA ARG A 45 -4.23 5.94 -1.48
C ARG A 45 -3.75 4.77 -2.30
N ILE A 46 -3.16 3.79 -1.64
CA ILE A 46 -2.77 2.52 -2.23
C ILE A 46 -3.68 1.50 -1.59
N GLU A 47 -4.32 0.67 -2.40
CA GLU A 47 -5.19 -0.40 -1.95
C GLU A 47 -4.92 -1.63 -2.78
N GLY A 48 -5.13 -2.80 -2.20
CA GLY A 48 -4.98 -4.03 -2.96
C GLY A 48 -5.08 -5.27 -2.11
N THR A 49 -4.60 -6.37 -2.66
CA THR A 49 -4.55 -7.68 -2.02
C THR A 49 -3.17 -8.29 -2.20
N VAL A 50 -2.76 -9.05 -1.19
CA VAL A 50 -1.54 -9.84 -1.17
C VAL A 50 -1.88 -11.23 -0.65
N GLU A 51 -1.44 -12.27 -1.35
CA GLU A 51 -1.74 -13.66 -0.98
C GLU A 51 -0.77 -14.11 0.12
N ILE A 52 -1.09 -13.80 1.37
CA ILE A 52 -0.27 -14.12 2.55
C ILE A 52 -0.88 -15.28 3.32
N GLU A 53 -0.07 -16.27 3.68
CA GLU A 53 -0.48 -17.30 4.62
C GLU A 53 -0.72 -16.71 6.02
N ASN A 54 -1.86 -17.05 6.62
CA ASN A 54 -2.25 -16.58 7.95
C ASN A 54 -2.30 -15.05 8.10
N ALA A 55 -2.87 -14.36 7.11
CA ALA A 55 -3.04 -12.89 7.12
C ALA A 55 -3.81 -12.37 8.36
N ALA A 56 -4.69 -13.19 8.95
CA ALA A 56 -5.39 -12.87 10.21
C ALA A 56 -4.42 -12.48 11.34
N ALA A 57 -3.26 -13.13 11.44
CA ALA A 57 -2.24 -12.81 12.45
C ALA A 57 -1.48 -11.50 12.16
N LEU A 58 -1.65 -10.93 10.96
CA LEU A 58 -0.95 -9.74 10.49
C LEU A 58 -1.87 -8.53 10.36
N VAL A 59 -3.17 -8.64 10.64
CA VAL A 59 -4.11 -7.50 10.56
C VAL A 59 -3.61 -6.34 11.42
N GLY A 60 -3.53 -5.16 10.82
CA GLY A 60 -2.99 -3.93 11.42
C GLY A 60 -1.46 -3.81 11.37
N ALA A 61 -0.73 -4.84 10.92
CA ALA A 61 0.73 -4.80 10.82
C ALA A 61 1.18 -4.01 9.59
N ASN A 62 2.31 -3.30 9.75
CA ASN A 62 3.01 -2.64 8.64
C ASN A 62 3.94 -3.65 7.96
N VAL A 63 3.74 -3.86 6.67
CA VAL A 63 4.54 -4.70 5.78
C VAL A 63 5.14 -3.88 4.66
N THR A 64 6.26 -4.34 4.10
CA THR A 64 6.86 -3.77 2.91
C THR A 64 6.74 -4.79 1.78
N LEU A 65 6.07 -4.42 0.69
CA LEU A 65 5.99 -5.20 -0.53
C LEU A 65 7.05 -4.69 -1.51
N GLU A 66 8.02 -5.53 -1.83
CA GLU A 66 9.02 -5.29 -2.88
C GLU A 66 8.49 -5.84 -4.21
N LEU A 67 8.31 -4.95 -5.18
CA LEU A 67 7.81 -5.27 -6.50
C LEU A 67 8.94 -5.78 -7.41
N GLU A 68 8.57 -6.47 -8.49
CA GLU A 68 9.51 -7.05 -9.46
C GLU A 68 10.34 -5.98 -10.20
N ASP A 69 9.82 -4.74 -10.27
CA ASP A 69 10.52 -3.59 -10.84
C ASP A 69 11.50 -2.90 -9.87
N GLY A 70 11.68 -3.45 -8.67
CA GLY A 70 12.60 -2.95 -7.65
C GLY A 70 12.02 -1.84 -6.76
N ARG A 71 10.78 -1.39 -6.97
CA ARG A 71 10.12 -0.45 -6.06
C ARG A 71 9.64 -1.15 -4.79
N SER A 72 9.53 -0.41 -3.69
CA SER A 72 8.99 -0.91 -2.43
C SER A 72 7.80 -0.09 -1.97
N LEU A 73 6.74 -0.76 -1.54
CA LEU A 73 5.52 -0.15 -1.00
C LEU A 73 5.38 -0.49 0.48
N LYS A 74 5.27 0.52 1.34
CA LYS A 74 4.90 0.33 2.75
C LYS A 74 3.38 0.28 2.84
N LEU A 75 2.85 -0.81 3.35
CA LEU A 75 1.42 -1.11 3.38
C LEU A 75 1.02 -1.61 4.77
N THR A 76 -0.22 -1.36 5.15
CA THR A 76 -0.84 -1.95 6.34
C THR A 76 -1.77 -3.07 5.91
N VAL A 77 -1.67 -4.24 6.52
CA VAL A 77 -2.64 -5.32 6.32
C VAL A 77 -3.97 -4.91 6.94
N ALA A 78 -4.99 -4.77 6.10
CA ALA A 78 -6.29 -4.22 6.46
C ALA A 78 -7.26 -5.29 7.00
N ASP A 79 -7.16 -6.53 6.52
CA ASP A 79 -8.03 -7.62 6.93
C ASP A 79 -7.39 -9.00 6.81
N GLU A 80 -8.13 -10.02 7.28
CA GLU A 80 -7.72 -11.43 7.27
C GLU A 80 -7.66 -12.07 5.87
N HIS A 81 -8.14 -11.38 4.84
CA HIS A 81 -8.07 -11.83 3.44
C HIS A 81 -6.84 -11.27 2.73
N GLY A 82 -5.91 -10.65 3.48
CA GLY A 82 -4.70 -10.06 2.90
C GLY A 82 -4.99 -8.77 2.13
N ARG A 83 -6.13 -8.09 2.39
CA ARG A 83 -6.27 -6.72 1.91
C ARG A 83 -5.18 -5.85 2.53
N VAL A 84 -4.66 -4.93 1.74
CA VAL A 84 -3.62 -3.99 2.16
C VAL A 84 -4.00 -2.57 1.79
N LEU A 85 -3.61 -1.61 2.62
CA LEU A 85 -3.83 -0.20 2.37
C LEU A 85 -2.64 0.65 2.79
N ALA A 86 -2.43 1.78 2.12
CA ALA A 86 -1.56 2.85 2.58
C ALA A 86 -2.11 4.19 2.12
N GLU A 87 -2.14 5.17 3.01
CA GLU A 87 -2.72 6.48 2.73
C GLU A 87 -1.70 7.59 3.04
N GLY A 88 -1.45 8.42 2.04
CA GLY A 88 -0.83 9.73 2.21
C GLY A 88 -1.95 10.76 2.28
N HIS A 89 -1.90 11.65 3.27
CA HIS A 89 -2.96 12.62 3.52
C HIS A 89 -2.68 14.03 2.97
N GLY A 90 -1.62 14.17 2.17
CA GLY A 90 -1.19 15.44 1.60
C GLY A 90 -0.64 16.43 2.62
N PRO A 91 -0.36 17.69 2.21
CA PRO A 91 0.03 18.75 3.11
C PRO A 91 -1.11 19.01 4.09
N ARG A 92 -0.99 18.42 5.28
CA ARG A 92 -1.81 18.74 6.42
C ARG A 92 -1.19 19.97 7.06
N HIS A 93 -1.90 21.09 7.02
CA HIS A 93 -1.71 22.09 8.06
C HIS A 93 -2.07 21.41 9.40
N GLY A 94 -1.08 20.83 10.08
CA GLY A 94 -1.17 20.34 11.47
C GLY A 94 -1.98 19.05 11.71
N CYS A 95 -1.50 17.88 11.29
CA CYS A 95 -1.94 16.62 11.91
C CYS A 95 -0.71 15.80 12.32
N GLY A 96 -0.43 15.82 13.62
CA GLY A 96 0.61 15.04 14.29
C GLY A 96 0.16 13.60 14.48
N CYS A 97 0.45 12.77 13.48
CA CYS A 97 0.47 11.33 13.61
C CYS A 97 1.83 10.84 13.10
N CYS A 98 2.86 11.21 13.86
CA CYS A 98 4.14 10.53 13.93
C CYS A 98 4.16 9.80 15.27
#